data_AF-A0A969RPZ3-F1
#
_entry.id   AF-A0A969RPZ3-F1
#
_cell.length_a   1.000
_cell.length_b   1.000
_cell.length_c   1.000
_cell.angle_alpha   90.00
_cell.angle_beta   90.00
_cell.angle_gamma   90.00
#
_symmetry.space_group_name_H-M   'P 1'
#
loop_
_entity.id
_entity.type
_entity.pdbx_description
1 polymer ?
#
loop_
_entity_poly.entity_id
_entity_poly.type
_entity_poly.pdbx_seq_one_letter_code
_entity_poly.pdbx_strand_id
1 'polypeptide(L)'
;MIPISRSGFSASFNLSSLDGSNGYALNGIAIGDESGGSVSGAGDINGDGIADLIIGADEADPNGNDKAGQSYVVFGVRGTNPPPGTNPPPGSSGNNLPIAVNDTFTANQTSRKVIPTAALLANDTVLEGDRLTITRVGNASKGRVTLVNDNIIALLAALLPLPTR
;
A
#
# COMPACT_ATOMS: atom_id res chain seq x y z
N MET A 1 11.95 2.16 32.38
CA MET A 1 12.84 2.03 31.21
C MET A 1 12.61 0.64 30.63
N ILE A 2 12.09 0.53 29.40
CA ILE A 2 11.77 -0.76 28.76
C ILE A 2 13.00 -1.16 27.92
N PRO A 3 13.58 -2.36 28.08
CA PRO A 3 14.68 -2.79 27.24
C PRO A 3 14.15 -3.21 25.86
N ILE A 4 14.62 -2.53 24.81
CA ILE A 4 14.45 -3.00 23.44
C ILE A 4 15.51 -4.08 23.18
N SER A 5 15.11 -5.35 23.13
CA SER A 5 15.99 -6.43 22.68
C SER A 5 16.26 -6.23 21.20
N ARG A 6 17.41 -5.65 20.86
CA ARG A 6 17.89 -5.67 19.48
C ARG A 6 18.51 -7.06 19.27
N SER A 7 17.66 -8.05 18.97
CA SER A 7 18.10 -9.37 18.52
C SER A 7 19.11 -9.14 17.42
N GLY A 8 20.39 -9.40 17.70
CA GLY A 8 21.47 -9.18 16.74
C GLY A 8 21.17 -9.97 15.48
N PHE A 9 21.40 -9.35 14.31
CA PHE A 9 21.37 -10.09 13.06
C PHE A 9 22.37 -11.25 13.18
N SER A 10 21.95 -12.46 12.83
CA SER A 10 22.83 -13.62 12.74
C SER A 10 24.02 -13.25 11.83
N ALA A 11 25.25 -13.54 12.27
CA ALA A 11 26.47 -13.21 11.52
C ALA A 11 26.52 -13.88 10.12
N SER A 12 25.72 -14.93 9.92
CA SER A 12 25.48 -15.54 8.63
C SER A 12 23.99 -15.51 8.31
N PHE A 13 23.66 -14.93 7.16
CA PHE A 13 22.32 -14.94 6.59
C PHE A 13 22.39 -15.63 5.23
N ASN A 14 21.65 -16.74 5.06
CA ASN A 14 21.65 -17.47 3.79
C ASN A 14 20.72 -16.74 2.81
N LEU A 15 21.28 -16.15 1.76
CA LEU A 15 20.50 -15.44 0.73
C LEU A 15 19.48 -16.34 0.04
N SER A 16 19.75 -17.65 -0.04
CA SER A 16 18.79 -18.61 -0.60
C SER A 16 17.57 -18.87 0.30
N SER A 17 17.58 -18.35 1.54
CA SER A 17 16.45 -18.44 2.47
C SER A 17 15.50 -17.25 2.39
N LEU A 18 15.77 -16.28 1.50
CA LEU A 18 14.89 -15.15 1.26
C LEU A 18 13.59 -15.61 0.59
N ASP A 19 12.48 -15.50 1.31
CA ASP A 19 11.14 -15.95 0.85
C ASP A 19 10.10 -14.83 0.81
N GLY A 20 10.54 -13.61 1.12
CA GLY A 20 9.70 -12.43 1.17
C GLY A 20 9.02 -12.14 2.51
N SER A 21 8.97 -13.11 3.41
CA SER A 21 8.63 -12.85 4.81
C SER A 21 9.84 -12.35 5.62
N ASN A 22 11.05 -12.74 5.20
CA ASN A 22 12.31 -12.44 5.88
C ASN A 22 13.28 -11.58 5.04
N GLY A 23 12.81 -11.02 3.94
CA GLY A 23 13.55 -10.16 3.02
C GLY A 23 13.44 -10.61 1.57
N TYR A 24 14.11 -9.88 0.68
CA TYR A 24 14.01 -10.06 -0.77
C TYR A 24 15.37 -10.00 -1.46
N ALA A 25 15.50 -10.73 -2.57
CA ALA A 25 16.61 -10.60 -3.50
C ALA A 25 16.09 -9.95 -4.79
N LEU A 26 16.82 -8.93 -5.28
CA LEU A 26 16.54 -8.26 -6.53
C LEU A 26 17.59 -8.67 -7.55
N ASN A 27 17.15 -9.32 -8.63
CA ASN A 27 18.02 -9.73 -9.71
C ASN A 27 18.06 -8.65 -10.79
N GLY A 28 19.25 -8.37 -11.31
CA GLY A 28 19.42 -7.50 -12.48
C GLY A 28 18.70 -8.06 -13.72
N ILE A 29 18.45 -7.19 -14.70
CA ILE A 29 17.65 -7.52 -15.89
C ILE A 29 18.47 -8.29 -16.91
N ALA A 30 19.60 -7.75 -17.36
CA ALA A 30 20.50 -8.43 -18.27
C ALA A 30 21.87 -8.68 -17.64
N ILE A 31 22.56 -9.69 -18.20
CA ILE A 31 23.91 -10.04 -17.79
C ILE A 31 24.84 -8.89 -18.21
N GLY A 32 25.61 -8.37 -17.25
CA GLY A 32 26.58 -7.31 -17.51
C GLY A 32 26.09 -5.90 -17.22
N ASP A 33 24.80 -5.71 -16.93
CA ASP A 33 24.22 -4.38 -16.62
C ASP A 33 24.72 -3.77 -15.28
N GLU A 34 25.45 -4.55 -14.47
CA GLU A 34 25.95 -4.16 -13.14
C GLU A 34 24.88 -3.59 -12.19
N SER A 35 23.64 -4.09 -12.31
CA SER A 35 22.54 -3.72 -11.42
C SER A 35 22.90 -3.97 -9.95
N GLY A 36 22.69 -2.94 -9.12
CA GLY A 36 23.08 -2.96 -7.71
C GLY A 36 24.48 -2.42 -7.42
N GLY A 37 25.21 -1.93 -8.43
CA GLY A 37 26.49 -1.21 -8.25
C GLY A 37 26.36 0.05 -7.38
N SER A 38 25.17 0.66 -7.37
CA SER A 38 24.80 1.71 -6.41
C SER A 38 23.35 1.56 -5.94
N VAL A 39 23.13 1.80 -4.64
CA VAL A 39 21.81 1.75 -4.00
C VAL A 39 21.68 2.91 -3.02
N SER A 40 20.53 3.59 -3.03
CA SER A 40 20.20 4.63 -2.05
C SER A 40 18.72 4.57 -1.66
N GLY A 41 18.40 5.10 -0.48
CA GLY A 41 17.02 5.46 -0.16
C GLY A 41 16.58 6.62 -1.07
N ALA A 42 15.42 6.48 -1.70
CA ALA A 42 14.81 7.51 -2.54
C ALA A 42 13.82 8.40 -1.75
N GLY A 43 13.45 7.99 -0.53
CA GLY A 43 12.31 8.57 0.18
C GLY A 43 11.00 8.03 -0.38
N ASP A 44 9.87 8.58 0.06
CA ASP A 44 8.55 8.22 -0.48
C ASP A 44 8.27 9.07 -1.73
N ILE A 45 8.50 8.52 -2.92
CA ILE A 45 8.39 9.30 -4.16
C ILE A 45 6.98 9.26 -4.74
N ASN A 46 6.17 8.27 -4.35
CA ASN A 46 4.81 8.07 -4.87
C ASN A 46 3.72 8.58 -3.89
N GLY A 47 4.08 8.98 -2.68
CA GLY A 47 3.22 9.60 -1.68
C GLY A 47 2.37 8.62 -0.86
N ASP A 48 2.76 7.35 -0.77
CA ASP A 48 2.00 6.33 -0.04
C ASP A 48 2.34 6.23 1.46
N GLY A 49 3.32 7.03 1.91
CA GLY A 49 3.82 7.09 3.26
C GLY A 49 4.84 5.99 3.59
N ILE A 50 5.48 5.38 2.59
CA ILE A 50 6.50 4.34 2.70
C ILE A 50 7.73 4.77 1.90
N ALA A 51 8.92 4.58 2.46
CA ALA A 51 10.15 4.94 1.75
C ALA A 51 10.49 3.92 0.66
N ASP A 52 10.91 4.45 -0.49
CA ASP A 52 11.34 3.73 -1.68
C ASP A 52 12.86 3.64 -1.79
N LEU A 53 13.33 2.79 -2.68
CA LEU A 53 14.75 2.61 -3.02
C LEU A 53 15.01 3.00 -4.47
N ILE A 54 16.20 3.51 -4.73
CA ILE A 54 16.74 3.69 -6.09
C ILE A 54 17.97 2.81 -6.27
N ILE A 55 18.05 2.15 -7.42
CA ILE A 55 19.11 1.21 -7.79
C ILE A 55 19.68 1.61 -9.14
N GLY A 56 21.01 1.72 -9.23
CA GLY A 56 21.73 1.94 -10.47
C GLY A 56 22.16 0.63 -11.15
N ALA A 57 22.14 0.64 -12.47
CA ALA A 57 22.73 -0.34 -13.37
C ALA A 57 23.53 0.44 -14.43
N ASP A 58 24.76 0.82 -14.09
CA ASP A 58 25.56 1.77 -14.84
C ASP A 58 26.08 1.23 -16.18
N GLU A 59 26.17 -0.08 -16.32
CA GLU A 59 26.60 -0.75 -17.56
C GLU A 59 25.44 -1.20 -18.45
N ALA A 60 24.20 -0.82 -18.12
CA ALA A 60 23.03 -1.18 -18.92
C ALA A 60 22.96 -0.41 -20.26
N ASP A 61 22.31 -1.04 -21.25
CA ASP A 61 22.21 -0.55 -22.64
C ASP A 61 20.79 -0.08 -23.04
N PRO A 62 20.23 0.97 -22.43
CA PRO A 62 18.88 1.43 -22.75
C PRO A 62 18.77 1.84 -24.22
N ASN A 63 17.75 1.29 -24.89
CA ASN A 63 17.47 1.55 -26.31
C ASN A 63 18.66 1.21 -27.24
N GLY A 64 19.52 0.28 -26.83
CA GLY A 64 20.70 -0.14 -27.60
C GLY A 64 21.87 0.84 -27.55
N ASN A 65 21.86 1.80 -26.63
CA ASN A 65 23.01 2.68 -26.40
C ASN A 65 23.96 2.04 -25.39
N ASP A 66 25.16 1.68 -25.85
CA ASP A 66 26.22 1.06 -25.06
C ASP A 66 26.48 1.84 -23.76
N LYS A 67 26.30 1.18 -22.62
CA LYS A 67 26.64 1.64 -21.26
C LYS A 67 26.08 3.01 -20.91
N ALA A 68 24.92 3.36 -21.47
CA ALA A 68 24.27 4.62 -21.14
C ALA A 68 23.65 4.62 -19.74
N GLY A 69 23.51 3.44 -19.13
CA GLY A 69 23.06 3.24 -17.77
C GLY A 69 21.55 3.29 -17.62
N GLN A 70 21.04 2.54 -16.64
CA GLN A 70 19.64 2.55 -16.22
C GLN A 70 19.53 2.78 -14.72
N SER A 71 18.39 3.32 -14.29
CA SER A 71 18.05 3.45 -12.87
C SER A 71 16.64 2.93 -12.66
N TYR A 72 16.47 2.20 -11.55
CA TYR A 72 15.20 1.60 -11.17
C TYR A 72 14.77 2.12 -9.81
N VAL A 73 13.48 2.39 -9.68
CA VAL A 73 12.85 2.66 -8.38
C VAL A 73 12.13 1.39 -7.93
N VAL A 74 12.38 0.99 -6.69
CA VAL A 74 11.63 -0.08 -6.02
C VAL A 74 10.75 0.56 -4.97
N PHE A 75 9.44 0.50 -5.19
CA PHE A 75 8.47 1.07 -4.27
C PHE A 75 8.37 0.25 -2.98
N GLY A 76 8.35 0.95 -1.85
CA GLY A 76 8.06 0.34 -0.56
C GLY A 76 6.61 -0.12 -0.49
N VAL A 77 6.33 -1.17 0.30
CA VAL A 77 4.96 -1.66 0.54
C VAL A 77 4.75 -2.04 2.01
N ARG A 78 3.52 -1.90 2.52
CA ARG A 78 3.15 -2.33 3.88
C ARG A 78 2.64 -3.78 3.83
N GLY A 79 3.36 -4.68 4.50
CA GLY A 79 2.99 -6.10 4.62
C GLY A 79 3.96 -7.03 3.88
N THR A 80 3.72 -8.34 3.95
CA THR A 80 4.54 -9.39 3.30
C THR A 80 4.20 -9.56 1.81
N ASN A 81 3.80 -8.48 1.12
CA ASN A 81 3.57 -8.57 -0.31
C ASN A 81 4.94 -8.58 -1.00
N PRO A 82 5.30 -9.66 -1.71
CA PRO A 82 6.63 -9.75 -2.30
C PRO A 82 6.84 -8.63 -3.33
N PRO A 83 8.07 -8.11 -3.50
CA PRO A 83 8.39 -7.32 -4.66
C PRO A 83 8.02 -8.19 -5.86
N PRO A 84 7.32 -7.62 -6.86
CA PRO A 84 7.05 -8.32 -8.09
C PRO A 84 8.38 -8.89 -8.59
N GLY A 85 8.48 -10.22 -8.59
CA GLY A 85 9.56 -10.91 -9.28
C GLY A 85 9.47 -10.47 -10.72
N THR A 86 10.36 -9.55 -11.11
CA THR A 86 10.58 -9.04 -12.46
C THR A 86 9.31 -8.78 -13.28
N ASN A 87 8.81 -7.54 -13.27
CA ASN A 87 7.96 -7.09 -14.39
C ASN A 87 8.20 -5.60 -14.67
N PRO A 88 7.95 -5.16 -15.91
CA PRO A 88 8.90 -4.84 -16.95
C PRO A 88 8.85 -3.30 -17.20
N PRO A 89 9.28 -2.73 -18.34
CA PRO A 89 9.36 -1.27 -18.53
C PRO A 89 8.02 -0.55 -18.26
N PRO A 90 8.04 0.79 -18.09
CA PRO A 90 6.84 1.58 -17.82
C PRO A 90 5.77 1.29 -18.89
N GLY A 91 4.70 0.59 -18.50
CA GLY A 91 3.61 0.21 -19.41
C GLY A 91 2.95 -1.15 -19.17
N SER A 92 3.42 -2.02 -18.26
CA SER A 92 2.73 -3.29 -17.99
C SER A 92 1.73 -3.18 -16.83
N SER A 93 0.46 -3.40 -17.14
CA SER A 93 -0.64 -3.63 -16.21
C SER A 93 -0.39 -4.90 -15.40
N GLY A 94 0.10 -4.78 -14.16
CA GLY A 94 0.26 -5.96 -13.32
C GLY A 94 0.56 -5.76 -11.83
N ASN A 95 0.36 -4.55 -11.28
CA ASN A 95 0.28 -4.32 -9.84
C ASN A 95 -0.15 -2.87 -9.56
N ASN A 96 -1.37 -2.50 -9.93
CA ASN A 96 -1.84 -1.14 -9.70
C ASN A 96 -2.45 -1.05 -8.31
N LEU A 97 -2.00 -0.06 -7.53
CA LEU A 97 -2.57 0.27 -6.23
C LEU A 97 -4.10 0.41 -6.31
N PRO A 98 -4.85 0.04 -5.25
CA PRO A 98 -6.26 0.36 -5.15
C PRO A 98 -6.52 1.86 -5.37
N ILE A 99 -7.38 2.19 -6.34
CA ILE A 99 -7.86 3.55 -6.57
C ILE A 99 -9.22 3.67 -5.88
N ALA A 100 -9.24 4.39 -4.75
CA ALA A 100 -10.47 4.72 -4.06
C ALA A 100 -11.20 5.88 -4.75
N VAL A 101 -12.50 5.73 -4.98
CA VAL A 101 -13.40 6.79 -5.42
C VAL A 101 -14.18 7.27 -4.21
N ASN A 102 -14.21 8.58 -3.99
CA ASN A 102 -14.92 9.13 -2.84
C ASN A 102 -16.43 8.93 -3.00
N ASP A 103 -17.05 8.22 -2.04
CA ASP A 103 -18.49 8.13 -1.94
C ASP A 103 -19.09 9.15 -0.99
N THR A 104 -20.36 9.50 -1.23
CA THR A 104 -21.14 10.34 -0.33
C THR A 104 -22.51 9.73 -0.08
N PHE A 105 -22.89 9.62 1.19
CA PHE A 105 -24.22 9.19 1.61
C PHE A 105 -24.86 10.20 2.54
N THR A 106 -26.15 10.46 2.31
CA THR A 106 -26.97 11.27 3.21
C THR A 106 -27.86 10.36 4.05
N ALA A 107 -27.91 10.61 5.36
CA ALA A 107 -28.81 9.94 6.28
C ALA A 107 -29.75 10.95 6.94
N ASN A 108 -31.01 10.58 7.16
CA ASN A 108 -31.94 11.38 7.95
C ASN A 108 -31.53 11.32 9.44
N GLN A 109 -31.56 12.47 10.11
CA GLN A 109 -31.23 12.66 11.53
C GLN A 109 -32.05 11.80 12.52
N THR A 110 -33.19 11.24 12.08
CA THR A 110 -34.10 10.50 12.96
C THR A 110 -34.08 8.99 12.76
N SER A 111 -33.17 8.43 11.94
CA SER A 111 -33.22 7.01 11.60
C SER A 111 -31.84 6.38 11.40
N ARG A 112 -31.71 5.11 11.81
CA ARG A 112 -30.53 4.29 11.54
C ARG A 112 -30.38 4.13 10.02
N LYS A 113 -29.21 4.51 9.48
CA LYS A 113 -28.83 4.20 8.10
C LYS A 113 -27.83 3.06 8.08
N VAL A 114 -28.13 2.05 7.27
CA VAL A 114 -27.22 0.94 6.96
C VAL A 114 -26.71 1.14 5.54
N ILE A 115 -25.40 1.11 5.38
CA ILE A 115 -24.71 1.23 4.09
C ILE A 115 -23.87 -0.04 3.93
N PRO A 116 -24.22 -0.91 2.96
CA PRO A 116 -23.39 -2.08 2.66
C PRO A 116 -21.99 -1.66 2.24
N THR A 117 -20.95 -2.29 2.78
CA THR A 117 -19.57 -1.99 2.36
C THR A 117 -19.36 -2.32 0.89
N ALA A 118 -20.01 -3.35 0.36
CA ALA A 118 -19.98 -3.68 -1.05
C ALA A 118 -20.46 -2.53 -1.97
N ALA A 119 -21.34 -1.65 -1.49
CA ALA A 119 -21.80 -0.50 -2.26
C ALA A 119 -20.77 0.64 -2.29
N LEU A 120 -19.89 0.71 -1.28
CA LEU A 120 -18.78 1.66 -1.19
C LEU A 120 -17.59 1.20 -2.02
N LEU A 121 -17.41 -0.10 -2.13
CA LEU A 121 -16.33 -0.71 -2.89
C LEU A 121 -16.68 -0.91 -4.38
N ALA A 122 -17.89 -0.53 -4.80
CA ALA A 122 -18.43 -0.88 -6.12
C ALA A 122 -17.82 -0.07 -7.27
N ASN A 123 -17.36 1.15 -6.99
CA ASN A 123 -16.72 2.07 -7.92
C ASN A 123 -15.21 2.20 -7.68
N ASP A 124 -14.70 1.57 -6.63
CA ASP A 124 -13.27 1.47 -6.37
C ASP A 124 -12.62 0.48 -7.33
N THR A 125 -11.44 0.82 -7.85
CA THR A 125 -10.74 -0.02 -8.82
C THR A 125 -9.53 -0.70 -8.18
N VAL A 126 -9.45 -2.00 -8.37
CA VAL A 126 -8.21 -2.78 -8.24
C VAL A 126 -7.99 -3.45 -9.58
N LEU A 127 -6.79 -3.29 -10.15
CA LEU A 127 -6.39 -4.18 -11.22
C LEU A 127 -5.97 -5.48 -10.54
N GLU A 128 -6.30 -6.63 -11.15
CA GLU A 128 -5.97 -8.01 -10.71
C GLU A 128 -7.03 -8.81 -9.94
N GLY A 129 -8.22 -8.25 -9.66
CA GLY A 129 -9.34 -9.04 -9.10
C GLY A 129 -9.24 -9.31 -7.60
N ASP A 130 -8.36 -8.60 -6.91
CA ASP A 130 -8.26 -8.61 -5.45
C ASP A 130 -9.54 -8.11 -4.78
N ARG A 131 -9.78 -8.58 -3.55
CA ARG A 131 -10.96 -8.18 -2.79
C ARG A 131 -10.66 -6.98 -1.91
N LEU A 132 -11.29 -5.85 -2.20
CA LEU A 132 -11.25 -4.67 -1.32
C LEU A 132 -11.95 -4.95 0.01
N THR A 133 -11.40 -4.39 1.10
CA THR A 133 -12.00 -4.49 2.44
C THR A 133 -11.97 -3.14 3.15
N ILE A 134 -13.08 -2.78 3.80
CA ILE A 134 -13.15 -1.61 4.68
C ILE A 134 -12.81 -2.07 6.08
N THR A 135 -11.68 -1.61 6.62
CA THR A 135 -11.20 -2.02 7.95
C THR A 135 -11.51 -1.00 9.04
N ARG A 136 -11.82 0.24 8.66
CA ARG A 136 -12.18 1.32 9.58
C ARG A 136 -13.06 2.35 8.88
N VAL A 137 -13.89 3.02 9.66
CA VAL A 137 -14.75 4.13 9.24
C VAL A 137 -14.37 5.39 10.02
N GLY A 138 -14.42 6.55 9.37
CA GLY A 138 -14.13 7.84 9.99
C GLY A 138 -15.27 8.34 10.89
N ASN A 139 -15.03 9.47 11.57
CA ASN A 139 -16.03 10.12 12.43
C ASN A 139 -17.10 10.82 11.59
N ALA A 140 -18.38 10.72 11.98
CA ALA A 140 -19.43 11.56 11.40
C ALA A 140 -19.36 12.98 11.98
N SER A 141 -19.62 13.98 11.13
CA SER A 141 -19.67 15.39 11.53
C SER A 141 -20.73 15.68 12.61
N LYS A 142 -21.81 14.87 12.70
CA LYS A 142 -22.91 15.10 13.66
C LYS A 142 -23.38 13.83 14.41
N GLY A 143 -22.59 12.76 14.47
CA GLY A 143 -23.05 11.51 15.09
C GLY A 143 -21.98 10.45 15.21
N ARG A 144 -22.39 9.18 15.29
CA ARG A 144 -21.51 8.02 15.34
C ARG A 144 -21.63 7.18 14.06
N VAL A 145 -20.50 6.72 13.56
CA VAL A 145 -20.40 5.74 12.49
C VAL A 145 -19.67 4.52 13.04
N THR A 146 -20.18 3.32 12.75
CA THR A 146 -19.55 2.05 13.16
C THR A 146 -19.61 1.04 12.04
N LEU A 147 -18.54 0.28 11.87
CA LEU A 147 -18.53 -0.89 11.01
C LEU A 147 -19.00 -2.12 11.81
N VAL A 148 -20.04 -2.80 11.32
CA VAL A 148 -20.60 -4.01 11.93
C VAL A 148 -20.99 -4.98 10.82
N ASN A 149 -20.43 -6.19 10.82
CA ASN A 149 -20.77 -7.28 9.88
C ASN A 149 -20.84 -6.79 8.42
N ASP A 150 -19.75 -6.25 7.89
CA ASP A 150 -19.64 -5.72 6.52
C ASP A 150 -20.67 -4.62 6.17
N ASN A 151 -21.19 -3.93 7.18
CA ASN A 151 -22.06 -2.78 7.00
C ASN A 151 -21.56 -1.59 7.81
N ILE A 152 -21.59 -0.41 7.19
CA ILE A 152 -21.47 0.84 7.91
C ILE A 152 -22.84 1.20 8.48
N ILE A 153 -22.89 1.41 9.79
CA ILE A 153 -24.07 1.88 10.50
C ILE A 153 -23.82 3.32 10.98
N ALA A 154 -24.67 4.24 10.54
CA ALA A 154 -24.65 5.64 10.98
C ALA A 154 -25.86 5.94 11.89
N LEU A 155 -25.59 6.54 13.05
CA LEU A 155 -26.60 7.03 14.01
C LEU A 155 -26.25 8.47 14.44
N LEU A 156 -27.25 9.34 14.50
CA LEU A 156 -27.11 10.62 15.20
C LEU A 156 -27.22 10.37 16.71
N ALA A 157 -26.44 11.08 17.52
CA ALA A 157 -26.77 11.20 18.94
C ALA A 157 -28.08 11.98 19.02
N ALA A 158 -29.15 11.39 19.56
CA ALA A 158 -30.36 12.14 19.84
C ALA A 158 -30.00 13.28 20.81
N LEU A 159 -30.25 14.53 20.43
CA LEU A 159 -30.35 15.58 21.45
C LEU A 159 -31.52 15.18 22.33
N LEU A 160 -31.24 14.75 23.56
CA LEU A 160 -32.28 14.68 24.58
C LEU A 160 -32.88 16.10 24.67
N PRO A 161 -34.21 16.27 24.54
CA PRO A 161 -34.80 17.59 24.74
C PRO A 161 -34.42 18.07 26.15
N LEU A 162 -33.90 19.30 26.26
CA LEU A 162 -33.71 19.93 27.56
C LEU A 162 -35.06 19.91 28.29
N PRO A 163 -35.11 19.54 29.58
CA PRO A 163 -36.37 19.59 30.33
C PRO A 163 -36.88 21.04 30.29
N THR A 164 -38.07 21.23 29.71
CA THR A 164 -38.81 22.49 29.79
C THR A 164 -39.13 22.73 31.26
N ARG A 165 -38.69 23.87 31.77
CA ARG A 165 -38.87 24.27 33.16
C ARG A 165 -40.22 24.94 33.37
#